data_AF-A0A4S2H095-F1
#
_entry.id   AF-A0A4S2H095-F1
#
_cell.length_a   1.000
_cell.length_b   1.000
_cell.length_c   1.000
_cell.angle_alpha   90.00
_cell.angle_beta   90.00
_cell.angle_gamma   90.00
#
_symmetry.space_group_name_H-M   'P 1'
#
loop_
_entity.id
_entity.type
_entity.pdbx_description
1 polymer ?
#
loop_
_entity_poly.entity_id
_entity_poly.type
_entity_poly.pdbx_seq_one_letter_code
_entity_poly.pdbx_strand_id
1 'polypeptide(L)'
;MAQKHDAILAAYRVFGLEGDEDFDTVRSAFRRLVKAVHPDTATDSSKETLARLQRMLKAYEVLRVYAPRFHELVITPEEARAGGLRTVTVGDRSTMVRVPPYAKTGAVVVPVGDSNWRVRIVVRDITVDGGLEVGKAEREARERKRRELEEMKAREAADESAGLLKAFCDMFVKSSPASRLANWVRKGRNAA
;
A
#
# COMPACT_ATOMS: atom_id res chain seq x y z
N MET A 1 27.63 -23.47 -13.02
CA MET A 1 27.15 -22.07 -13.12
C MET A 1 26.13 -21.91 -14.25
N ALA A 2 26.41 -22.38 -15.48
CA ALA A 2 25.50 -22.31 -16.63
C ALA A 2 24.09 -22.88 -16.35
N GLN A 3 23.99 -24.10 -15.83
CA GLN A 3 22.70 -24.75 -15.53
C GLN A 3 21.79 -23.97 -14.56
N LYS A 4 22.38 -23.20 -13.62
CA LYS A 4 21.62 -22.36 -12.70
C LYS A 4 21.07 -21.13 -13.40
N HIS A 5 21.85 -20.52 -14.27
CA HIS A 5 21.43 -19.35 -15.05
C HIS A 5 20.32 -19.71 -16.03
N ASP A 6 20.44 -20.86 -16.71
CA ASP A 6 19.41 -21.36 -17.63
C ASP A 6 18.08 -21.62 -16.92
N ALA A 7 18.14 -22.17 -15.71
CA ALA A 7 16.94 -22.40 -14.88
C ALA A 7 16.25 -21.09 -14.46
N ILE A 8 17.03 -20.04 -14.15
CA ILE A 8 16.49 -18.72 -13.82
C ILE A 8 15.81 -18.10 -15.05
N LEU A 9 16.48 -18.12 -16.21
CA LEU A 9 15.90 -17.61 -17.46
C LEU A 9 14.65 -18.39 -17.88
N ALA A 10 14.64 -19.71 -17.67
CA ALA A 10 13.46 -20.54 -17.92
C ALA A 10 12.30 -20.13 -16.99
N ALA A 11 12.58 -19.82 -15.73
CA ALA A 11 11.57 -19.36 -14.78
C ALA A 11 10.97 -17.99 -15.18
N TYR A 12 11.78 -17.05 -15.65
CA TYR A 12 11.29 -15.77 -16.19
C TYR A 12 10.41 -15.97 -17.43
N ARG A 13 10.80 -16.87 -18.34
CA ARG A 13 10.01 -17.22 -19.53
C ARG A 13 8.62 -17.76 -19.21
N VAL A 14 8.44 -18.46 -18.09
CA VAL A 14 7.10 -18.93 -17.64
C VAL A 14 6.14 -17.76 -17.41
N PHE A 15 6.65 -16.59 -17.03
CA PHE A 15 5.87 -15.38 -16.81
C PHE A 15 5.85 -14.42 -18.00
N GLY A 16 6.57 -14.73 -19.09
CA GLY A 16 6.74 -13.87 -20.26
C GLY A 16 7.66 -12.68 -20.02
N LEU A 17 8.68 -12.87 -19.17
CA LEU A 17 9.68 -11.87 -18.80
C LEU A 17 11.04 -12.19 -19.44
N GLU A 18 11.89 -11.18 -19.61
CA GLU A 18 13.17 -11.24 -20.34
C GLU A 18 14.33 -11.76 -19.48
N GLY A 19 14.28 -11.56 -18.16
CA GLY A 19 15.23 -12.14 -17.20
C GLY A 19 16.06 -11.15 -16.38
N ASP A 20 15.82 -9.85 -16.52
CA ASP A 20 16.49 -8.80 -15.74
C ASP A 20 15.57 -8.12 -14.72
N GLU A 21 14.28 -8.45 -14.79
CA GLU A 21 13.23 -7.73 -14.07
C GLU A 21 13.31 -7.98 -12.58
N ASP A 22 12.86 -6.99 -11.83
CA ASP A 22 12.84 -7.04 -10.39
C ASP A 22 11.80 -8.03 -9.85
N PHE A 23 12.03 -8.46 -8.61
CA PHE A 23 11.13 -9.41 -7.97
C PHE A 23 9.69 -8.86 -7.82
N ASP A 24 9.50 -7.55 -7.71
CA ASP A 24 8.17 -6.96 -7.62
C ASP A 24 7.41 -7.04 -8.95
N THR A 25 8.08 -6.84 -10.08
CA THR A 25 7.52 -7.11 -11.42
C THR A 25 7.14 -8.58 -11.56
N VAL A 26 8.03 -9.49 -11.17
CA VAL A 26 7.73 -10.95 -11.16
C VAL A 26 6.50 -11.26 -10.30
N ARG A 27 6.41 -10.66 -9.11
CA ARG A 27 5.27 -10.86 -8.19
C ARG A 27 3.96 -10.35 -8.79
N SER A 28 3.99 -9.21 -9.47
CA SER A 28 2.82 -8.66 -10.16
C SER A 28 2.37 -9.56 -11.33
N ALA A 29 3.31 -10.03 -12.15
CA ALA A 29 3.07 -10.93 -13.27
C ALA A 29 2.51 -12.29 -12.80
N PHE A 30 3.09 -12.85 -11.74
CA PHE A 30 2.60 -14.06 -11.08
C PHE A 30 1.15 -13.89 -10.61
N ARG A 31 0.83 -12.83 -9.87
CA ARG A 31 -0.55 -12.56 -9.39
C ARG A 31 -1.54 -12.44 -10.53
N ARG A 32 -1.16 -11.76 -11.62
CA ARG A 32 -2.01 -11.62 -12.82
C ARG A 32 -2.29 -12.99 -13.45
N LEU A 33 -1.27 -13.80 -13.65
CA LEU A 33 -1.40 -15.08 -14.34
C LEU A 33 -2.08 -16.15 -13.47
N VAL A 34 -1.81 -16.18 -12.15
CA VAL A 34 -2.45 -17.14 -11.24
C VAL A 34 -3.94 -16.90 -11.16
N LYS A 35 -4.41 -15.65 -11.17
CA LYS A 35 -5.86 -15.35 -11.23
C LYS A 35 -6.57 -16.01 -12.42
N ALA A 36 -5.88 -16.23 -13.54
CA ALA A 36 -6.45 -16.90 -14.70
C ALA A 36 -6.45 -18.44 -14.60
N VAL A 37 -5.59 -19.01 -13.76
CA VAL A 37 -5.32 -20.46 -13.69
C VAL A 37 -5.78 -21.07 -12.35
N HIS A 38 -6.12 -20.25 -11.35
CA HIS A 38 -6.50 -20.71 -10.02
C HIS A 38 -7.80 -21.53 -10.04
N PRO A 39 -7.86 -22.70 -9.37
CA PRO A 39 -9.01 -23.60 -9.45
C PRO A 39 -10.33 -22.99 -8.98
N ASP A 40 -10.29 -22.03 -8.05
CA ASP A 40 -11.51 -21.36 -7.56
C ASP A 40 -12.06 -20.30 -8.51
N THR A 41 -11.25 -19.79 -9.44
CA THR A 41 -11.66 -18.71 -10.37
C THR A 41 -11.74 -19.20 -11.81
N ALA A 42 -11.03 -20.26 -12.16
CA ALA A 42 -11.05 -20.86 -13.48
C ALA A 42 -12.26 -21.79 -13.63
N THR A 43 -12.99 -21.62 -14.73
CA THR A 43 -14.16 -22.46 -15.06
C THR A 43 -13.75 -23.90 -15.38
N ASP A 44 -12.51 -24.12 -15.85
CA ASP A 44 -11.99 -25.43 -16.25
C ASP A 44 -10.84 -25.90 -15.33
N SER A 45 -11.17 -26.79 -14.38
CA SER A 45 -10.22 -27.44 -13.46
C SER A 45 -9.51 -28.66 -14.07
N SER A 46 -9.11 -28.55 -15.34
CA SER A 46 -8.41 -29.61 -16.06
C SER A 46 -7.05 -29.95 -15.45
N LYS A 47 -6.60 -31.21 -15.62
CA LYS A 47 -5.26 -31.68 -15.24
C LYS A 47 -4.15 -30.80 -15.84
N GLU A 48 -4.36 -30.27 -17.03
CA GLU A 48 -3.42 -29.37 -17.70
C GLU A 48 -3.30 -28.02 -17.00
N THR A 49 -4.42 -27.45 -16.54
CA THR A 49 -4.48 -26.21 -15.76
C THR A 49 -3.71 -26.37 -14.45
N LEU A 50 -3.88 -27.50 -13.75
CA LEU A 50 -3.16 -27.81 -12.52
C LEU A 50 -1.64 -27.99 -12.78
N ALA A 51 -1.25 -28.68 -13.84
CA ALA A 51 0.14 -28.84 -14.23
C ALA A 51 0.80 -27.50 -14.62
N ARG A 52 0.04 -26.57 -15.21
CA ARG A 52 0.49 -25.21 -15.49
C ARG A 52 0.68 -24.41 -14.20
N LEU A 53 -0.27 -24.49 -13.27
CA LEU A 53 -0.18 -23.83 -11.96
C LEU A 53 1.06 -24.31 -11.18
N GLN A 54 1.29 -25.63 -11.14
CA GLN A 54 2.47 -26.20 -10.48
C GLN A 54 3.78 -25.68 -11.08
N ARG A 55 3.87 -25.58 -12.42
CA ARG A 55 5.04 -25.00 -13.09
C ARG A 55 5.26 -23.54 -12.71
N MET A 56 4.19 -22.75 -12.63
CA MET A 56 4.26 -21.35 -12.21
C MET A 56 4.68 -21.19 -10.75
N LEU A 57 4.18 -22.03 -9.83
CA LEU A 57 4.58 -22.00 -8.43
C LEU A 57 6.08 -22.31 -8.28
N LYS A 58 6.58 -23.36 -8.95
CA LYS A 58 8.00 -23.70 -8.96
C LYS A 58 8.86 -22.57 -9.53
N ALA A 59 8.44 -21.97 -10.65
CA ALA A 59 9.14 -20.82 -11.24
C ALA A 59 9.18 -19.62 -10.27
N TYR A 60 8.07 -19.35 -9.58
CA TYR A 60 8.00 -18.27 -8.60
C TYR A 60 8.92 -18.51 -7.39
N GLU A 61 9.00 -19.74 -6.87
CA GLU A 61 9.92 -20.07 -5.77
C GLU A 61 11.39 -19.86 -6.15
N VAL A 62 11.78 -20.24 -7.36
CA VAL A 62 13.12 -19.98 -7.89
C VAL A 62 13.38 -18.47 -7.95
N LEU A 63 12.47 -17.70 -8.56
CA LEU A 63 12.64 -16.26 -8.68
C LEU A 63 12.59 -15.53 -7.32
N ARG A 64 11.89 -16.07 -6.32
CA ARG A 64 11.89 -15.50 -4.96
C ARG A 64 13.28 -15.46 -4.33
N VAL A 65 14.14 -16.41 -4.68
CA VAL A 65 15.50 -16.53 -4.15
C VAL A 65 16.50 -15.76 -5.01
N TYR A 66 16.34 -15.80 -6.34
CA TYR A 66 17.37 -15.34 -7.28
C TYR A 66 17.06 -14.02 -7.99
N ALA A 67 15.80 -13.57 -8.06
CA ALA A 67 15.47 -12.33 -8.74
C ALA A 67 16.08 -11.12 -7.99
N PRO A 68 16.62 -10.14 -8.73
CA PRO A 68 17.16 -8.95 -8.12
C PRO A 68 16.05 -8.13 -7.44
N ARG A 69 16.40 -7.47 -6.34
CA ARG A 69 15.53 -6.51 -5.65
C ARG A 69 16.13 -5.13 -5.74
N PHE A 70 15.31 -4.13 -5.99
CA PHE A 70 15.76 -2.74 -6.06
C PHE A 70 15.46 -2.00 -4.77
N HIS A 71 16.42 -1.19 -4.33
CA HIS A 71 16.24 -0.22 -3.26
C HIS A 71 16.73 1.14 -3.75
N GLU A 72 15.96 2.19 -3.47
CA GLU A 72 16.32 3.54 -3.90
C GLU A 72 17.14 4.24 -2.81
N LEU A 73 18.36 4.62 -3.15
CA LEU A 73 19.23 5.41 -2.28
C LEU A 73 19.23 6.85 -2.76
N VAL A 74 18.62 7.72 -1.97
CA VAL A 74 18.65 9.16 -2.21
C VAL A 74 19.94 9.75 -1.65
N ILE A 75 20.70 10.46 -2.48
CA ILE A 75 21.93 11.16 -2.08
C ILE A 75 21.93 12.59 -2.61
N THR A 76 22.66 13.49 -1.95
CA THR A 76 22.85 14.86 -2.43
C THR A 76 23.80 14.92 -3.62
N PRO A 77 23.80 16.00 -4.43
CA PRO A 77 24.80 16.19 -5.47
C PRO A 77 26.23 16.28 -4.94
N GLU A 78 26.43 16.81 -3.72
CA GLU A 78 27.75 16.84 -3.08
C GLU A 78 28.23 15.44 -2.73
N GLU A 79 27.35 14.63 -2.15
CA GLU A 79 27.62 13.24 -1.82
C GLU A 79 27.86 12.40 -3.09
N ALA A 80 27.11 12.67 -4.15
CA ALA A 80 27.28 12.02 -5.45
C ALA A 80 28.64 12.36 -6.08
N ARG A 81 29.11 13.61 -5.93
CA ARG A 81 30.44 14.06 -6.40
C ARG A 81 31.56 13.41 -5.60
N ALA A 82 31.45 13.39 -4.28
CA ALA A 82 32.46 12.80 -3.40
C ALA A 82 32.52 11.27 -3.52
N GLY A 83 31.37 10.61 -3.68
CA GLY A 83 31.25 9.16 -3.62
C GLY A 83 31.59 8.61 -2.23
N GLY A 84 32.01 7.35 -2.16
CA GLY A 84 32.52 6.72 -0.94
C GLY A 84 31.82 5.43 -0.53
N LEU A 85 32.17 4.92 0.64
CA LEU A 85 31.46 3.80 1.28
C LEU A 85 30.32 4.35 2.12
N ARG A 86 29.11 3.83 1.90
CA ARG A 86 27.92 4.20 2.65
C ARG A 86 27.23 2.99 3.23
N THR A 87 26.67 3.18 4.40
CA THR A 87 25.80 2.18 5.02
C THR A 87 24.36 2.48 4.61
N VAL A 88 23.68 1.51 4.01
CA VAL A 88 22.31 1.61 3.53
C VAL A 88 21.47 0.53 4.19
N THR A 89 20.32 0.90 4.73
CA THR A 89 19.36 -0.06 5.28
C THR A 89 18.48 -0.57 4.15
N VAL A 90 18.69 -1.83 3.77
CA VAL A 90 17.99 -2.49 2.67
C VAL A 90 17.10 -3.58 3.25
N GLY A 91 15.80 -3.32 3.32
CA GLY A 91 14.86 -4.16 4.08
C GLY A 91 15.14 -4.09 5.57
N ASP A 92 15.34 -5.24 6.22
CA ASP A 92 15.62 -5.34 7.67
C ASP A 92 17.13 -5.40 7.99
N ARG A 93 18.00 -5.24 6.99
CA ARG A 93 19.46 -5.38 7.14
C ARG A 93 20.18 -4.11 6.76
N SER A 94 21.27 -3.84 7.46
CA SER A 94 22.21 -2.76 7.14
C SER A 94 23.36 -3.33 6.32
N THR A 95 23.58 -2.80 5.12
CA THR A 95 24.64 -3.26 4.21
C THR A 95 25.46 -2.08 3.70
N MET A 96 26.73 -2.33 3.37
CA MET A 96 27.60 -1.29 2.82
C MET A 96 27.49 -1.24 1.30
N VAL A 97 27.39 -0.05 0.74
CA VAL A 97 27.32 0.22 -0.69
C VAL A 97 28.46 1.18 -1.04
N ARG A 98 29.25 0.83 -2.05
CA ARG A 98 30.28 1.73 -2.57
C ARG A 98 29.69 2.57 -3.69
N VAL A 99 29.51 3.85 -3.42
CA VAL A 99 29.04 4.84 -4.39
C VAL A 99 30.26 5.36 -5.17
N PRO A 100 30.29 5.22 -6.51
CA PRO A 100 31.37 5.78 -7.31
C PRO A 100 31.32 7.31 -7.27
N PRO A 101 32.47 8.00 -7.37
CA PRO A 101 32.49 9.46 -7.50
C PRO A 101 31.79 9.87 -8.79
N TYR A 102 31.12 11.03 -8.75
CA TYR A 102 30.28 11.54 -9.85
C TYR A 102 29.14 10.60 -10.25
N ALA A 103 28.55 9.89 -9.28
CA ALA A 103 27.39 9.04 -9.51
C ALA A 103 26.22 9.87 -10.09
N LYS A 104 25.55 9.32 -11.11
CA LYS A 104 24.37 9.93 -11.73
C LYS A 104 23.10 9.29 -11.20
N THR A 105 22.00 10.03 -11.25
CA THR A 105 20.66 9.46 -11.04
C THR A 105 20.42 8.30 -12.00
N GLY A 106 19.91 7.19 -11.46
CA GLY A 106 19.70 5.95 -12.20
C GLY A 106 20.88 4.98 -12.17
N ALA A 107 22.06 5.39 -11.65
CA ALA A 107 23.18 4.47 -11.49
C ALA A 107 22.81 3.32 -10.54
N VAL A 108 23.12 2.09 -10.94
CA VAL A 108 22.85 0.88 -10.14
C VAL A 108 24.16 0.40 -9.53
N VAL A 109 24.16 0.24 -8.21
CA VAL A 109 25.30 -0.28 -7.44
C VAL A 109 24.88 -1.52 -6.65
N VAL A 110 25.80 -2.47 -6.51
CA VAL A 110 25.56 -3.71 -5.78
C VAL A 110 26.12 -3.56 -4.36
N PRO A 111 25.34 -3.87 -3.31
CA PRO A 111 25.84 -3.87 -1.95
C PRO A 111 26.94 -4.91 -1.74
N VAL A 112 27.85 -4.60 -0.82
CA VAL A 112 28.92 -5.49 -0.42
C VAL A 112 28.34 -6.59 0.46
N GLY A 113 28.46 -7.85 0.01
CA GLY A 113 28.02 -9.03 0.74
C GLY A 113 26.65 -9.57 0.36
N ASP A 114 25.77 -8.76 -0.26
CA ASP A 114 24.44 -9.17 -0.69
C ASP A 114 24.25 -8.95 -2.20
N SER A 115 24.50 -9.99 -3.01
CA SER A 115 24.44 -9.94 -4.48
C SER A 115 23.03 -9.83 -5.05
N ASN A 116 22.00 -10.12 -4.25
CA ASN A 116 20.61 -10.13 -4.71
C ASN A 116 19.96 -8.74 -4.67
N TRP A 117 20.58 -7.80 -3.96
CA TRP A 117 20.10 -6.43 -3.88
C TRP A 117 20.82 -5.55 -4.90
N ARG A 118 20.07 -4.65 -5.50
CA ARG A 118 20.53 -3.61 -6.40
C ARG A 118 20.08 -2.28 -5.81
N VAL A 119 21.00 -1.37 -5.59
CA VAL A 119 20.69 -0.04 -5.07
C VAL A 119 20.72 0.95 -6.22
N ARG A 120 19.58 1.56 -6.51
CA ARG A 120 19.46 2.60 -7.53
C ARG A 120 19.72 3.94 -6.87
N ILE A 121 20.74 4.64 -7.36
CA ILE A 121 21.12 5.96 -6.86
C ILE A 121 20.17 7.00 -7.46
N VAL A 122 19.59 7.81 -6.58
CA VAL A 122 18.76 8.95 -6.94
C VAL A 122 19.42 10.19 -6.40
N VAL A 123 20.06 10.96 -7.28
CA VAL A 123 20.67 12.23 -6.89
C VAL A 123 19.58 13.28 -6.88
N ARG A 124 19.28 13.79 -5.69
CA ARG A 124 18.35 14.90 -5.48
C ARG A 124 19.00 15.87 -4.52
N ASP A 125 18.81 17.15 -4.76
CA ASP A 125 19.09 18.13 -3.71
C ASP A 125 18.23 17.77 -2.51
N ILE A 126 18.78 17.94 -1.30
CA ILE A 126 17.94 18.07 -0.13
C ILE A 126 17.11 19.31 -0.44
N THR A 127 15.85 19.11 -0.82
CA THR A 127 14.86 20.15 -0.63
C THR A 127 14.85 20.35 0.87
N VAL A 128 15.69 21.27 1.34
CA VAL A 128 15.49 21.86 2.65
C VAL A 128 14.11 22.45 2.48
N ASP A 129 13.12 21.81 3.10
CA ASP A 129 11.82 22.44 3.31
C ASP A 129 12.19 23.68 4.10
N GLY A 130 12.43 24.76 3.36
CA GLY A 130 13.17 25.92 3.80
C GLY A 130 12.21 26.58 4.75
N GLY A 131 12.28 26.13 6.00
CA GLY A 131 11.19 26.20 6.94
C GLY A 131 10.61 27.57 6.85
N LEU A 132 9.49 27.70 6.15
CA LEU A 132 8.53 28.70 6.51
C LEU A 132 8.12 28.21 7.89
N GLU A 133 8.90 28.59 8.91
CA GLU A 133 8.49 28.48 10.28
C GLU A 133 7.10 29.08 10.26
N VAL A 134 6.10 28.21 10.33
CA VAL A 134 4.69 28.60 10.32
C VAL A 134 4.62 29.69 11.36
N GLY A 135 4.46 30.93 10.90
CA GLY A 135 4.62 32.09 11.77
C GLY A 135 3.69 31.93 12.95
N LYS A 136 4.01 32.52 14.10
CA LYS A 136 3.17 32.43 15.31
C LYS A 136 1.68 32.64 14.99
N ALA A 137 1.38 33.57 14.08
CA ALA A 137 0.03 33.85 13.57
C ALA A 137 -0.64 32.68 12.82
N GLU A 138 0.11 31.92 12.01
CA GLU A 138 -0.44 30.80 11.27
C GLU A 138 -0.63 29.55 12.16
N ARG A 139 0.23 29.36 13.17
CA ARG A 139 0.02 28.33 14.21
C ARG A 139 -1.25 28.62 14.99
N GLU A 140 -1.41 29.86 15.47
CA GLU A 140 -2.63 30.29 16.18
C GLU A 140 -3.89 30.15 15.30
N ALA A 141 -3.80 30.45 13.99
CA ALA A 141 -4.92 30.28 13.07
C ALA A 141 -5.33 28.80 12.88
N ARG A 142 -4.36 27.88 12.84
CA ARG A 142 -4.63 26.43 12.77
C ARG A 142 -5.22 25.90 14.06
N GLU A 143 -4.76 26.39 15.21
CA GLU A 143 -5.32 26.01 16.50
C GLU A 143 -6.75 26.50 16.68
N ARG A 144 -7.05 27.75 16.26
CA ARG A 144 -8.43 28.25 16.23
C ARG A 144 -9.33 27.39 15.34
N LYS A 145 -8.91 27.10 14.10
CA LYS A 145 -9.69 26.22 13.20
C LYS A 145 -9.89 24.82 13.77
N ARG A 146 -8.88 24.25 14.41
CA ARG A 146 -9.00 22.93 15.07
C ARG A 146 -10.03 22.97 16.19
N ARG A 147 -9.98 24.01 17.02
CA ARG A 147 -10.94 24.21 18.12
C ARG A 147 -12.37 24.43 17.62
N GLU A 148 -12.55 25.24 16.57
CA GLU A 148 -13.86 25.44 15.93
C GLU A 148 -14.43 24.13 15.40
N LEU A 149 -13.61 23.28 14.76
CA LEU A 149 -14.02 21.96 14.28
C LEU A 149 -14.36 21.00 15.43
N GLU A 150 -13.61 21.05 16.53
CA GLU A 150 -13.90 20.25 17.74
C GLU A 150 -15.20 20.70 18.41
N GLU A 151 -15.44 22.01 18.52
CA GLU A 151 -16.68 22.57 19.07
C GLU A 151 -17.89 22.24 18.17
N MET A 152 -17.73 22.29 16.84
CA MET A 152 -18.77 21.88 15.89
C MET A 152 -19.10 20.39 16.01
N LYS A 153 -18.08 19.52 16.06
CA LYS A 153 -18.29 18.08 16.25
C LYS A 153 -18.94 17.75 17.60
N ALA A 154 -18.56 18.46 18.66
CA ALA A 154 -19.16 18.31 19.98
C ALA A 154 -20.64 18.70 19.97
N ARG A 155 -21.00 19.77 19.23
CA ARG A 155 -22.39 20.20 19.06
C ARG A 155 -23.20 19.19 18.25
N GLU A 156 -22.66 18.69 17.14
CA GLU A 156 -23.30 17.64 16.34
C GLU A 156 -23.56 16.38 17.19
N ALA A 157 -22.58 15.92 17.97
CA ALA A 157 -22.73 14.77 18.85
C ALA A 157 -23.80 14.99 19.96
N ALA A 158 -23.91 16.21 20.48
CA ALA A 158 -24.95 16.57 21.44
C ALA A 158 -26.35 16.56 20.81
N ASP A 159 -26.49 17.09 19.59
CA ASP A 159 -27.74 17.11 18.84
C ASP A 159 -28.19 15.68 18.47
N GLU A 160 -27.27 14.81 18.07
CA GLU A 160 -27.53 13.38 17.85
C GLU A 160 -28.01 12.68 19.14
N SER A 161 -27.34 12.95 20.26
CA SER A 161 -27.70 12.39 21.57
C SER A 161 -29.09 12.88 22.04
N ALA A 162 -29.41 14.15 21.81
CA ALA A 162 -30.72 14.71 22.11
C ALA A 162 -31.83 14.12 21.22
N GLY A 163 -31.54 13.88 19.93
CA GLY A 163 -32.43 13.19 19.01
C GLY A 163 -32.73 11.75 19.45
N LEU A 164 -31.70 11.01 19.88
CA LEU A 164 -31.83 9.67 20.45
C LEU A 164 -32.66 9.66 21.73
N LEU A 165 -32.43 10.60 22.65
CA LEU A 165 -33.20 10.71 23.89
C LEU A 165 -34.67 11.01 23.61
N LYS A 166 -34.96 11.89 22.64
CA LYS A 166 -36.33 12.20 22.22
C LYS A 166 -37.04 10.96 21.65
N ALA A 167 -36.37 10.24 20.74
CA ALA A 167 -36.90 8.99 20.18
C ALA A 167 -37.14 7.92 21.26
N PHE A 168 -36.24 7.81 22.25
CA PHE A 168 -36.40 6.95 23.41
C PHE A 168 -37.62 7.35 24.28
N CYS A 169 -37.76 8.64 24.59
CA CYS A 169 -38.91 9.17 25.33
C CYS A 169 -40.23 8.90 24.59
N ASP A 170 -40.27 9.10 23.28
CA ASP A 170 -41.45 8.84 22.44
C ASP A 170 -41.82 7.33 22.41
N MET A 171 -40.85 6.44 22.59
CA MET A 171 -41.07 4.99 22.67
C MET A 171 -41.61 4.54 24.04
N PHE A 172 -41.21 5.20 25.13
CA PHE A 172 -41.62 4.86 26.50
C PHE A 172 -42.90 5.55 26.96
N VAL A 173 -43.22 6.73 26.43
CA VAL A 173 -44.53 7.36 26.60
C VAL A 173 -45.52 6.59 25.72
N LYS A 174 -46.01 5.47 26.26
CA LYS A 174 -47.06 4.62 25.66
C LYS A 174 -48.05 5.51 24.92
N SER A 175 -48.08 5.41 23.59
CA SER A 175 -49.04 6.04 22.69
C SER A 175 -50.31 6.43 23.45
N SER A 176 -50.53 7.73 23.64
CA SER A 176 -51.64 8.22 24.47
C SER A 176 -52.95 7.58 24.00
N PRO A 177 -53.96 7.38 24.87
CA PRO A 177 -55.25 6.81 24.47
C PRO A 177 -55.83 7.47 23.21
N ALA A 178 -55.63 8.78 23.05
CA ALA A 178 -56.01 9.52 21.85
C ALA A 178 -55.28 9.05 20.58
N SER A 179 -53.97 8.81 20.64
CA SER A 179 -53.20 8.31 19.49
C SER A 179 -53.57 6.87 19.10
N ARG A 180 -53.92 6.01 20.09
CA ARG A 180 -54.44 4.66 19.81
C ARG A 180 -55.80 4.69 19.16
N LEU A 181 -56.69 5.58 19.63
CA LEU A 181 -58.02 5.78 19.06
C LEU A 181 -57.92 6.31 17.62
N ALA A 182 -57.03 7.27 17.36
CA ALA A 182 -56.77 7.79 16.02
C ALA A 182 -56.22 6.71 15.06
N ASN A 183 -55.32 5.84 15.52
CA ASN A 183 -54.81 4.72 14.71
C ASN A 183 -55.88 3.64 14.48
N TRP A 184 -56.75 3.37 15.46
CA TRP A 184 -57.87 2.43 15.31
C TRP A 184 -58.90 2.94 14.28
N VAL A 185 -59.28 4.22 14.35
CA VAL A 185 -60.18 4.87 13.36
C VAL A 185 -59.56 4.84 11.96
N ARG A 186 -58.25 5.08 11.83
CA ARG A 186 -57.56 5.03 10.54
C ARG A 186 -57.52 3.60 9.97
N LYS A 187 -57.30 2.60 10.82
CA LYS A 187 -57.27 1.19 10.40
C LYS A 187 -58.66 0.66 10.00
N GLY A 188 -59.72 1.11 10.66
CA GLY A 188 -61.11 0.80 10.27
C GLY A 188 -61.53 1.43 8.93
N ARG A 189 -60.96 2.57 8.56
CA ARG A 189 -61.24 3.26 7.28
C ARG A 189 -60.52 2.68 6.06
N ASN A 190 -59.43 1.92 6.26
CA ASN A 190 -58.69 1.26 5.17
C ASN A 190 -59.13 -0.20 4.95
N ALA A 191 -60.04 -0.72 5.78
CA ALA A 191 -60.57 -2.09 5.70
C ALA A 191 -62.01 -2.13 5.15
N ALA A 192 -62.57 -0.98 4.76
CA ALA A 192 -63.81 -0.81 4.02
C ALA A 192 -63.45 -0.26 2.62
#